data_AF-A0A1E4M2L5-F1
#
_entry.id   AF-A0A1E4M2L5-F1
#
_cell.length_a   1.000
_cell.length_b   1.000
_cell.length_c   1.000
_cell.angle_alpha   90.00
_cell.angle_beta   90.00
_cell.angle_gamma   90.00
#
_symmetry.space_group_name_H-M   'P 1'
#
loop_
_entity.id
_entity.type
_entity.pdbx_description
1 polymer ?
#
loop_
_entity_poly.entity_id
_entity_poly.type
_entity_poly.pdbx_seq_one_letter_code
_entity_poly.pdbx_strand_id
1 'polypeptide(L)'
;MVLELLVALATATEPAVLVAGVAAVLLVAAIATVVVAERELTVGARARAHREAMSTLPAPAHPDTAGRPRTRAPAGVIPAT
;
A
#
# COMPACT_ATOMS: atom_id res chain seq x y z
N MET A 1 34.42 -8.10 -1.69
CA MET A 1 33.35 -7.26 -1.11
C MET A 1 33.23 -7.41 0.41
N VAL A 2 32.60 -8.45 0.98
CA VAL A 2 32.42 -8.53 2.46
C VAL A 2 33.76 -8.72 3.19
N LEU A 3 34.63 -9.60 2.68
CA LEU A 3 35.96 -9.83 3.27
C LEU A 3 36.84 -8.57 3.24
N GLU A 4 36.79 -7.80 2.14
CA GLU A 4 37.54 -6.55 1.98
C GLU A 4 37.06 -5.47 2.94
N LEU A 5 35.73 -5.38 3.16
CA LEU A 5 35.15 -4.46 4.12
C LEU A 5 35.60 -4.78 5.55
N LEU A 6 35.63 -6.07 5.91
CA LEU A 6 36.10 -6.52 7.23
C LEU A 6 37.58 -6.19 7.45
N VAL A 7 38.43 -6.39 6.43
CA VAL A 7 39.85 -6.03 6.49
C VAL A 7 40.02 -4.51 6.64
N ALA A 8 39.28 -3.72 5.87
CA ALA A 8 39.33 -2.26 5.97
C ALA A 8 38.91 -1.76 7.37
N LEU A 9 37.88 -2.37 7.97
CA LEU A 9 37.42 -2.05 9.32
C LEU A 9 38.44 -2.41 10.40
N ALA A 10 39.14 -3.55 10.24
CA ALA A 10 40.17 -3.99 11.16
C ALA A 10 41.41 -3.08 11.18
N THR A 11 41.67 -2.36 10.07
CA THR A 11 42.77 -1.38 9.96
C THR A 11 42.32 0.08 10.15
N ALA A 12 41.04 0.31 10.41
CA ALA A 12 40.47 1.65 10.50
C ALA A 12 40.82 2.32 11.83
N THR A 13 41.06 3.63 11.77
CA THR A 13 41.19 4.46 12.97
C THR A 13 39.83 4.65 13.65
N GLU A 14 39.79 4.87 14.96
CA GLU A 14 38.55 5.12 15.71
C GLU A 14 37.56 6.11 15.03
N PRO A 15 37.99 7.29 14.53
CA PRO A 15 37.06 8.20 13.85
C PRO A 15 36.50 7.61 12.55
N ALA A 16 37.27 6.79 11.82
CA ALA A 16 36.81 6.16 10.60
C ALA A 16 35.74 5.07 10.90
N VAL A 17 35.87 4.33 12.00
CA VAL A 17 34.87 3.36 12.45
C VAL A 17 33.55 4.07 12.82
N LEU A 18 33.62 5.21 13.51
CA LEU A 18 32.45 6.01 13.84
C LEU A 18 31.72 6.51 12.59
N VAL A 19 32.45 7.08 11.62
CA VAL A 19 31.86 7.56 10.37
C VAL A 19 31.24 6.42 9.57
N ALA A 20 31.91 5.28 9.46
CA ALA A 20 31.39 4.10 8.78
C ALA A 20 30.12 3.56 9.46
N GLY A 21 30.08 3.55 10.80
CA GLY A 21 28.90 3.16 11.57
C GLY A 21 27.71 4.08 11.31
N VAL A 22 27.92 5.40 11.35
CA VAL A 22 26.87 6.38 11.04
C VAL A 22 26.37 6.22 9.60
N ALA A 23 27.28 6.07 8.63
CA ALA A 23 26.91 5.86 7.23
C ALA A 23 26.10 4.58 7.03
N ALA A 24 26.47 3.49 7.70
CA ALA A 24 25.74 2.22 7.64
C ALA A 24 24.31 2.36 8.20
N VAL A 25 24.14 3.03 9.34
CA VAL A 25 22.82 3.27 9.93
C VAL A 25 21.94 4.10 9.00
N LEU A 26 22.49 5.18 8.42
CA LEU A 26 21.77 6.02 7.46
C LEU A 26 21.37 5.23 6.20
N LEU A 27 22.25 4.37 5.69
CA LEU A 27 21.94 3.53 4.53
C LEU A 27 20.80 2.55 4.83
N VAL A 28 20.84 1.88 5.97
CA VAL A 28 19.78 0.95 6.39
C VAL A 28 18.45 1.70 6.55
N ALA A 29 18.46 2.89 7.16
CA ALA A 29 17.27 3.71 7.29
C ALA A 29 16.69 4.12 5.93
N ALA A 30 17.53 4.55 4.99
CA ALA A 30 17.11 4.92 3.63
C ALA A 30 16.52 3.73 2.84
N ILE A 31 17.10 2.53 2.98
CA ILE A 31 16.55 1.33 2.34
C ILE A 31 15.18 1.00 2.96
N ALA A 32 15.07 1.06 4.30
CA ALA A 32 13.83 0.79 4.99
C ALA A 32 12.69 1.75 4.57
N THR A 33 12.98 3.04 4.42
CA THR A 33 11.96 4.02 3.98
C THR A 33 11.46 3.73 2.57
N VAL A 34 12.35 3.36 1.64
CA VAL A 34 11.96 2.96 0.27
C VAL A 34 11.06 1.72 0.30
N VAL A 35 11.45 0.68 1.05
CA VAL A 35 10.66 -0.57 1.15
C VAL A 35 9.28 -0.31 1.75
N VAL A 36 9.19 0.53 2.79
CA VAL A 36 7.90 0.91 3.38
C VAL A 36 7.06 1.70 2.39
N ALA A 37 7.64 2.69 1.71
CA ALA A 37 6.93 3.48 0.70
C ALA A 37 6.40 2.61 -0.45
N GLU A 38 7.18 1.67 -0.98
CA GLU A 38 6.73 0.75 -2.02
C GLU A 38 5.58 -0.16 -1.55
N ARG A 39 5.65 -0.64 -0.30
CA ARG A 39 4.57 -1.43 0.30
C ARG A 39 3.29 -0.61 0.46
N GLU A 40 3.39 0.62 0.96
CA GLU A 40 2.24 1.53 1.07
C GLU A 40 1.64 1.85 -0.29
N LEU A 41 2.47 2.11 -1.31
CA LEU A 41 2.03 2.32 -2.69
C LEU A 41 1.29 1.09 -3.23
N THR A 42 1.77 -0.12 -2.93
CA THR A 42 1.11 -1.37 -3.36
C THR A 42 -0.26 -1.55 -2.70
N VAL A 43 -0.37 -1.26 -1.39
CA VAL A 43 -1.66 -1.29 -0.67
C VAL A 43 -2.62 -0.23 -1.22
N GLY A 44 -2.12 0.99 -1.43
CA GLY A 44 -2.87 2.10 -2.03
C GLY A 44 -3.34 1.80 -3.45
N ALA A 45 -2.50 1.15 -4.26
CA ALA A 45 -2.83 0.74 -5.62
C ALA A 45 -3.96 -0.30 -5.64
N ARG A 46 -3.91 -1.32 -4.77
CA ARG A 46 -5.01 -2.30 -4.63
C ARG A 46 -6.31 -1.63 -4.19
N ALA A 47 -6.26 -0.74 -3.21
CA ALA A 47 -7.44 -0.02 -2.73
C ALA A 47 -8.01 0.93 -3.80
N ARG A 48 -7.15 1.56 -4.60
CA ARG A 48 -7.55 2.39 -5.74
C ARG A 48 -8.21 1.54 -6.83
N ALA A 49 -7.56 0.46 -7.27
CA ALA A 49 -8.08 -0.45 -8.28
C ALA A 49 -9.44 -1.06 -7.87
N HIS A 50 -9.61 -1.42 -6.60
CA HIS A 50 -10.89 -1.91 -6.08
C HIS A 50 -11.99 -0.84 -6.14
N ARG A 51 -11.69 0.41 -5.75
CA ARG A 51 -12.63 1.52 -5.86
C ARG A 51 -13.00 1.83 -7.30
N GLU A 52 -12.02 1.84 -8.21
CA GLU A 52 -12.26 2.04 -9.65
C GLU A 52 -13.16 0.94 -10.20
N ALA A 53 -12.88 -0.34 -9.88
CA ALA A 53 -13.74 -1.45 -10.27
C ALA A 53 -15.17 -1.29 -9.75
N MET A 54 -15.35 -0.94 -8.47
CA MET A 54 -16.67 -0.68 -7.88
C MET A 54 -17.38 0.52 -8.52
N SER A 55 -16.66 1.56 -8.93
CA SER A 55 -17.25 2.76 -9.55
C SER A 55 -17.84 2.48 -10.94
N THR A 56 -17.36 1.44 -11.63
CA THR A 56 -17.88 1.01 -12.92
C THR A 56 -19.03 0.01 -12.82
N LEU A 57 -19.24 -0.59 -11.63
CA LEU A 57 -20.31 -1.55 -11.43
C LEU A 57 -21.63 -0.82 -11.16
N PRO A 58 -22.72 -1.20 -11.83
CA PRO A 58 -24.03 -0.65 -11.51
C PRO A 58 -24.40 -0.97 -10.06
N ALA A 59 -25.08 -0.03 -9.40
CA ALA A 59 -25.54 -0.22 -8.03
C ALA A 59 -26.37 -1.51 -7.91
N PRO A 60 -26.24 -2.28 -6.81
CA PRO A 60 -26.98 -3.52 -6.64
C PRO A 60 -28.49 -3.29 -6.80
N ALA A 61 -29.11 -4.05 -7.71
CA ALA A 61 -30.52 -3.85 -8.07
C ALA A 61 -31.50 -4.54 -7.09
N HIS A 62 -31.00 -5.24 -6.07
CA HIS A 62 -31.84 -6.02 -5.16
C HIS A 62 -32.71 -5.09 -4.29
N PRO A 63 -34.00 -5.42 -4.08
CA PRO A 63 -34.89 -4.62 -3.24
C PRO A 63 -34.43 -4.56 -1.76
N ASP A 64 -33.65 -5.55 -1.31
CA ASP A 64 -33.12 -5.61 0.05
C ASP A 64 -31.67 -5.11 0.19
N THR A 65 -31.15 -4.38 -0.80
CA THR A 65 -29.85 -3.73 -0.68
C THR A 65 -29.87 -2.68 0.43
N ALA A 66 -28.92 -2.77 1.37
CA ALA A 66 -28.80 -1.83 2.48
C ALA A 66 -28.69 -0.38 1.97
N GLY A 67 -29.46 0.53 2.58
CA GLY A 67 -29.52 1.95 2.18
C GLY A 67 -30.53 2.26 1.07
N ARG A 68 -31.17 1.26 0.45
CA ARG A 68 -32.27 1.51 -0.49
C ARG A 68 -33.59 1.73 0.27
N PRO A 69 -34.34 2.81 -0.04
CA PRO A 69 -35.68 2.98 0.51
C PRO A 69 -36.56 1.80 0.09
N ARG A 70 -37.04 1.00 1.05
CA ARG A 70 -38.08 0.01 0.78
C ARG A 70 -39.39 0.75 0.54
N THR A 71 -39.87 0.74 -0.70
CA THR A 71 -41.21 1.20 -1.03
C THR A 71 -42.22 0.32 -0.30
N ARG A 72 -42.97 0.88 0.66
CA ARG A 72 -44.05 0.18 1.37
C ARG A 72 -45.31 -0.02 0.53
N ALA A 73 -45.37 0.57 -0.67
CA ALA A 73 -46.50 0.45 -1.58
C ALA A 73 -46.28 -0.73 -2.53
N PRO A 74 -47.33 -1.52 -2.84
CA PRO A 74 -47.25 -2.51 -3.91
C PRO A 74 -46.96 -1.80 -5.23
N ALA A 75 -45.76 -2.01 -5.78
CA ALA A 75 -45.42 -1.50 -7.10
C ALA A 75 -46.20 -2.33 -8.13
N GLY A 76 -47.18 -1.70 -8.77
CA GLY A 76 -47.95 -2.32 -9.85
C GLY A 76 -47.03 -2.75 -10.99
N VAL A 77 -47.29 -3.93 -11.54
CA VAL A 77 -46.60 -4.43 -12.73
C VAL A 77 -46.95 -3.50 -13.89
N ILE A 78 -45.97 -2.75 -14.42
CA ILE A 78 -46.17 -1.99 -15.66
C ILE A 78 -46.05 -2.99 -16.82
N PRO A 79 -47.09 -3.18 -17.65
CA PRO A 79 -47.00 -4.07 -18.80
C PRO A 79 -46.04 -3.49 -19.83
N ALA A 80 -45.11 -4.32 -20.30
CA ALA A 80 -44.29 -3.99 -21.46
C ALA A 80 -45.19 -3.95 -22.71
N THR A 81 -45.04 -2.89 -23.50
CA THR A 81 -45.62 -2.79 -24.85
C THR A 81 -44.67 -3.38 -25.87
#